data_AF-A0A099Y0G7-F1
#
_entry.id   AF-A0A099Y0G7-F1
#
_cell.length_a   1.000
_cell.length_b   1.000
_cell.length_c   1.000
_cell.angle_alpha   90.00
_cell.angle_beta   90.00
_cell.angle_gamma   90.00
#
_symmetry.space_group_name_H-M   'P 1'
#
loop_
_entity.id
_entity.type
_entity.pdbx_description
1 polymer ?
#
loop_
_entity_poly.entity_id
_entity_poly.type
_entity_poly.pdbx_seq_one_letter_code
_entity_poly.pdbx_strand_id
1 'polypeptide(L)'
;MKNFLYFTIIIFVISSCSVNKQPVFVNVDNVKVTSFKGDTIRLKAEAFFKNPNDVGGKISTDEIKVIVNGAEVAQVSSKEFKVPARKDFTIPLNVVIPARKVFENNKNGILGGLLNSVLNKSIKVQFIGDIKYKVFGYSSVYPVDQIQEIKF
;
A
#
# COMPACT_ATOMS: atom_id res chain seq x y z
N MET A 1 43.15 17.47 -21.80
CA MET A 1 41.85 18.18 -21.86
C MET A 1 40.67 17.30 -22.30
N LYS A 2 40.85 16.39 -23.28
CA LYS A 2 39.79 15.47 -23.77
C LYS A 2 39.16 14.62 -22.64
N ASN A 3 39.97 14.10 -21.71
CA ASN A 3 39.52 13.29 -20.56
C ASN A 3 38.69 14.08 -19.55
N PHE A 4 38.95 15.37 -19.39
CA PHE A 4 38.17 16.25 -18.50
C PHE A 4 36.77 16.48 -19.08
N LEU A 5 36.68 16.70 -20.40
CA LEU A 5 35.41 16.84 -21.11
C LEU A 5 34.51 15.59 -20.94
N TYR A 6 35.08 14.38 -21.08
CA TYR A 6 34.34 13.14 -20.85
C TYR A 6 33.85 13.00 -19.40
N PHE A 7 34.65 13.42 -18.43
CA PHE A 7 34.29 13.38 -17.02
C PHE A 7 33.18 14.38 -16.68
N THR A 8 33.24 15.60 -17.24
CA THR A 8 32.19 16.61 -17.10
C THR A 8 30.87 16.15 -17.73
N ILE A 9 30.92 15.53 -18.90
CA ILE A 9 29.73 14.95 -19.56
C ILE A 9 29.12 13.84 -18.68
N ILE A 10 29.92 12.95 -18.12
CA ILE A 10 29.45 11.90 -17.20
C ILE A 10 28.78 12.50 -15.96
N ILE A 11 29.36 13.54 -15.35
CA ILE A 11 28.80 14.22 -14.17
C ILE A 11 27.44 14.86 -14.47
N PHE A 12 27.29 15.50 -15.63
CA PHE A 12 26.02 16.09 -16.03
C PHE A 12 24.93 15.02 -16.23
N VAL A 13 25.28 13.87 -16.83
CA VAL A 13 24.33 12.78 -17.07
C VAL A 13 23.86 12.13 -15.76
N ILE A 14 24.73 11.99 -14.75
CA ILE A 14 24.32 11.42 -13.45
C ILE A 14 23.49 12.40 -12.61
N SER A 15 23.67 13.72 -12.78
CA SER A 15 22.92 14.73 -12.01
C SER A 15 21.43 14.86 -12.39
N SER A 16 21.01 14.38 -13.58
CA SER A 16 19.60 14.44 -14.00
C SER A 16 18.77 13.24 -13.53
N CYS A 17 19.39 12.25 -12.89
CA CYS A 17 18.72 11.01 -12.47
C CYS A 17 18.04 11.20 -11.10
N SER A 18 16.73 10.98 -11.03
CA SER A 18 15.97 11.01 -9.77
C SER A 18 15.91 9.64 -9.11
N VAL A 19 16.36 9.55 -7.86
CA VAL A 19 16.51 8.26 -7.13
C VAL A 19 15.89 8.25 -5.74
N ASN A 20 15.51 9.41 -5.21
CA ASN A 20 15.10 9.63 -3.82
C ASN A 20 13.67 10.17 -3.65
N LYS A 21 12.84 10.11 -4.71
CA LYS A 21 11.44 10.53 -4.66
C LYS A 21 10.57 9.41 -4.08
N GLN A 22 9.56 9.78 -3.31
CA GLN A 22 8.60 8.83 -2.76
C GLN A 22 7.71 8.25 -3.88
N PRO A 23 7.42 6.93 -3.87
CA PRO A 23 6.37 6.36 -4.71
C PRO A 23 5.01 7.02 -4.44
N VAL A 24 4.32 7.43 -5.50
CA VAL A 24 3.05 8.13 -5.39
C VAL A 24 1.94 7.09 -5.32
N PHE A 25 1.16 7.10 -4.24
CA PHE A 25 -0.05 6.30 -4.11
C PHE A 25 -1.10 6.79 -5.12
N VAL A 26 -1.73 5.85 -5.83
CA VAL A 26 -2.76 6.14 -6.82
C VAL A 26 -4.14 5.80 -6.26
N ASN A 27 -4.36 4.52 -5.93
CA ASN A 27 -5.61 4.02 -5.37
C ASN A 27 -5.44 2.58 -4.85
N VAL A 28 -6.51 2.04 -4.24
CA VAL A 28 -6.66 0.59 -4.01
C VAL A 28 -7.84 0.09 -4.85
N ASP A 29 -7.64 -1.01 -5.56
CA ASP A 29 -8.67 -1.64 -6.39
C ASP A 29 -8.52 -3.18 -6.34
N ASN A 30 -9.29 -3.89 -7.17
CA ASN A 30 -9.27 -5.34 -7.32
C ASN A 30 -9.55 -6.10 -6.01
N VAL A 31 -10.44 -5.56 -5.18
CA VAL A 31 -10.86 -6.18 -3.92
C VAL A 31 -11.66 -7.45 -4.21
N LYS A 32 -11.16 -8.60 -3.73
CA LYS A 32 -11.76 -9.92 -3.92
C LYS A 32 -11.74 -10.71 -2.62
N VAL A 33 -12.83 -11.42 -2.33
CA VAL A 33 -12.86 -12.43 -1.26
C VAL A 33 -12.17 -13.68 -1.77
N THR A 34 -11.06 -14.09 -1.15
CA THR A 34 -10.29 -15.28 -1.57
C THR A 34 -10.68 -16.53 -0.81
N SER A 35 -11.08 -16.40 0.46
CA SER A 35 -11.61 -17.53 1.24
C SER A 35 -12.44 -17.06 2.42
N PHE A 36 -13.47 -17.84 2.74
CA PHE A 36 -14.16 -17.81 4.03
C PHE A 36 -13.89 -19.16 4.71
N LYS A 37 -13.12 -19.17 5.81
CA LYS A 37 -12.81 -20.42 6.52
C LYS A 37 -12.85 -20.22 8.02
N GLY A 38 -13.71 -21.00 8.69
CA GLY A 38 -13.91 -20.92 10.13
C GLY A 38 -14.37 -19.52 10.54
N ASP A 39 -13.59 -18.88 11.38
CA ASP A 39 -13.80 -17.53 11.89
C ASP A 39 -12.89 -16.48 11.23
N THR A 40 -12.48 -16.71 9.97
CA THR A 40 -11.63 -15.77 9.23
C THR A 40 -12.14 -15.52 7.80
N ILE A 41 -12.21 -14.24 7.43
CA ILE A 41 -12.43 -13.76 6.06
C ILE A 41 -11.08 -13.35 5.50
N ARG A 42 -10.68 -13.91 4.36
CA ARG A 42 -9.49 -13.47 3.63
C ARG A 42 -9.90 -12.65 2.40
N LEU A 43 -9.37 -11.45 2.32
CA LEU A 43 -9.52 -10.57 1.17
C LEU A 43 -8.17 -10.37 0.50
N LYS A 44 -8.20 -10.20 -0.81
CA LYS A 44 -7.06 -9.74 -1.60
C LYS A 44 -7.45 -8.43 -2.26
N ALA A 45 -6.58 -7.45 -2.19
CA ALA A 45 -6.71 -6.18 -2.90
C ALA A 45 -5.37 -5.81 -3.53
N GLU A 46 -5.38 -4.84 -4.44
CA GLU A 46 -4.17 -4.33 -5.08
C GLU A 46 -4.09 -2.82 -4.84
N ALA A 47 -3.00 -2.38 -4.21
CA ALA A 47 -2.70 -0.96 -4.08
C ALA A 47 -1.80 -0.54 -5.23
N PHE A 48 -2.21 0.47 -5.98
CA PHE A 48 -1.51 0.99 -7.15
C PHE A 48 -0.64 2.16 -6.76
N PHE A 49 0.59 2.14 -7.26
CA PHE A 49 1.58 3.17 -7.02
C PHE A 49 2.31 3.51 -8.31
N LYS A 50 2.83 4.73 -8.36
CA LYS A 50 3.72 5.19 -9.43
C LYS A 50 5.10 5.43 -8.87
N ASN A 51 6.13 4.88 -9.52
CA ASN A 51 7.52 5.21 -9.19
C ASN A 51 7.99 6.42 -10.01
N PRO A 52 8.14 7.62 -9.39
CA PRO A 52 8.65 8.79 -10.10
C PRO A 52 10.17 8.77 -10.31
N ASN A 53 10.89 7.77 -9.76
CA ASN A 53 12.34 7.65 -9.88
C ASN A 53 12.74 6.95 -11.18
N ASP A 54 13.86 7.41 -11.73
CA ASP A 54 14.52 6.86 -12.93
C ASP A 54 15.18 5.49 -12.69
N VAL A 55 15.19 5.06 -11.43
CA VAL A 55 15.70 3.77 -10.98
C VAL A 55 14.60 2.94 -10.35
N GLY A 56 14.70 1.63 -10.53
CA GLY A 56 13.89 0.66 -9.79
C GLY A 56 14.46 0.44 -8.40
N GLY A 57 13.67 -0.18 -7.54
CA GLY A 57 14.06 -0.45 -6.16
C GLY A 57 13.34 -1.65 -5.61
N LYS A 58 13.34 -1.75 -4.29
CA LYS A 58 12.55 -2.73 -3.56
C LYS A 58 11.70 -2.03 -2.53
N ILE A 59 10.48 -2.51 -2.36
CA ILE A 59 9.61 -2.08 -1.28
C ILE A 59 9.32 -3.28 -0.39
N SER A 60 9.35 -3.04 0.90
CA SER A 60 8.81 -3.93 1.92
C SER A 60 7.84 -3.15 2.80
N THR A 61 6.82 -3.81 3.33
CA THR A 61 5.85 -3.19 4.22
C THR A 61 5.75 -4.04 5.48
N ASP A 62 5.96 -3.43 6.63
CA ASP A 62 5.75 -4.08 7.91
C ASP A 62 4.35 -3.66 8.41
N GLU A 63 3.47 -4.66 8.59
CA GLU A 63 2.15 -4.54 9.23
C GLU A 63 1.32 -3.27 8.91
N ILE A 64 0.79 -3.18 7.68
CA ILE A 64 -0.22 -2.17 7.34
C ILE A 64 -1.54 -2.55 8.03
N LYS A 65 -2.00 -1.71 8.95
CA LYS A 65 -3.30 -1.82 9.61
C LYS A 65 -4.41 -1.45 8.63
N VAL A 66 -5.45 -2.27 8.62
CA VAL A 66 -6.67 -2.02 7.85
C VAL A 66 -7.79 -1.71 8.83
N ILE A 67 -8.27 -0.49 8.75
CA ILE A 67 -9.33 0.04 9.59
C ILE A 67 -10.58 0.20 8.73
N VAL A 68 -11.68 -0.43 9.14
CA VAL A 68 -12.96 -0.34 8.44
C VAL A 68 -13.95 0.37 9.35
N ASN A 69 -14.53 1.48 8.87
CA ASN A 69 -15.45 2.33 9.63
C ASN A 69 -14.93 2.68 11.04
N GLY A 70 -13.62 2.94 11.16
CA GLY A 70 -12.97 3.34 12.42
C GLY A 70 -12.51 2.18 13.31
N ALA A 71 -12.70 0.92 12.91
CA ALA A 71 -12.25 -0.22 13.69
C ALA A 71 -11.15 -1.03 12.97
N GLU A 72 -10.08 -1.37 13.69
CA GLU A 72 -8.98 -2.21 13.16
C GLU A 72 -9.47 -3.64 12.96
N VAL A 73 -9.67 -4.04 11.70
CA VAL A 73 -10.23 -5.35 11.34
C VAL A 73 -9.16 -6.33 10.86
N ALA A 74 -8.00 -5.84 10.42
CA ALA A 74 -6.93 -6.68 9.91
C ALA A 74 -5.56 -5.99 9.91
N GLN A 75 -4.52 -6.83 9.79
CA GLN A 75 -3.16 -6.41 9.50
C GLN A 75 -2.71 -7.07 8.20
N VAL A 76 -2.03 -6.30 7.37
CA VAL A 76 -1.54 -6.70 6.05
C VAL A 76 -0.02 -6.62 6.09
N SER A 77 0.63 -7.74 5.82
CA SER A 77 2.06 -7.77 5.53
C SER A 77 2.27 -8.15 4.07
N SER A 78 3.25 -7.52 3.44
CA SER A 78 3.68 -7.87 2.09
C SER A 78 5.17 -8.22 2.11
N LYS A 79 5.52 -9.28 1.38
CA LYS A 79 6.93 -9.64 1.18
C LYS A 79 7.62 -8.55 0.36
N GLU A 80 8.94 -8.43 0.53
CA GLU A 80 9.76 -7.56 -0.30
C GLU A 80 9.47 -7.81 -1.79
N PHE A 81 9.08 -6.76 -2.52
CA PHE A 81 8.78 -6.85 -3.95
C PHE A 81 9.57 -5.81 -4.75
N LYS A 82 9.84 -6.13 -6.01
CA LYS A 82 10.62 -5.28 -6.91
C LYS A 82 9.75 -4.18 -7.50
N VAL A 83 10.23 -2.95 -7.43
CA VAL A 83 9.62 -1.77 -8.04
C VAL A 83 10.33 -1.46 -9.36
N PRO A 84 9.61 -1.38 -10.49
CA PRO A 84 10.20 -1.00 -11.77
C PRO A 84 10.54 0.51 -11.82
N ALA A 85 11.54 0.88 -12.61
CA ALA A 85 11.90 2.28 -12.87
C ALA A 85 10.82 3.00 -13.71
N ARG A 86 10.48 4.25 -13.36
CA ARG A 86 9.56 5.13 -14.12
C ARG A 86 8.25 4.47 -14.56
N LYS A 87 7.73 3.54 -13.74
CA LYS A 87 6.56 2.73 -14.07
C LYS A 87 5.61 2.62 -12.89
N ASP A 88 4.37 2.36 -13.25
CA ASP A 88 3.32 2.01 -12.31
C ASP A 88 3.53 0.57 -11.85
N PHE A 89 3.17 0.29 -10.60
CA PHE A 89 3.31 -1.01 -9.98
C PHE A 89 2.21 -1.23 -8.95
N THR A 90 1.96 -2.50 -8.65
CA THR A 90 0.94 -2.90 -7.68
C THR A 90 1.56 -3.61 -6.49
N ILE A 91 1.03 -3.32 -5.31
CA ILE A 91 1.34 -4.02 -4.07
C ILE A 91 0.14 -4.91 -3.74
N PRO A 92 0.28 -6.24 -3.75
CA PRO A 92 -0.80 -7.13 -3.33
C PRO A 92 -1.00 -7.03 -1.82
N LEU A 93 -2.18 -6.60 -1.42
CA LEU A 93 -2.61 -6.51 -0.03
C LEU A 93 -3.41 -7.78 0.31
N ASN A 94 -2.86 -8.62 1.19
CA ASN A 94 -3.55 -9.79 1.73
C ASN A 94 -4.11 -9.45 3.10
N VAL A 95 -5.42 -9.27 3.17
CA VAL A 95 -6.13 -8.85 4.38
C VAL A 95 -6.74 -10.09 5.04
N VAL A 96 -6.38 -10.33 6.31
CA VAL A 96 -6.97 -11.40 7.11
C VAL A 96 -7.82 -10.79 8.21
N ILE A 97 -9.14 -10.92 8.06
CA ILE A 97 -10.11 -10.34 8.99
C ILE A 97 -10.66 -11.47 9.86
N PRO A 98 -10.45 -11.46 11.19
CA PRO A 98 -11.16 -12.34 12.10
C PRO A 98 -12.65 -12.00 12.09
N ALA A 99 -13.49 -12.96 11.72
CA ALA A 99 -14.94 -12.85 11.76
C ALA A 99 -15.42 -12.42 13.15
N ARG A 100 -14.81 -12.92 14.24
CA ARG A 100 -15.19 -12.50 15.61
C ARG A 100 -15.04 -11.00 15.84
N LYS A 101 -13.96 -10.38 15.33
CA LYS A 101 -13.79 -8.91 15.41
C LYS A 101 -14.89 -8.20 14.64
N VAL A 102 -15.24 -8.72 13.46
CA VAL A 102 -16.39 -8.22 12.69
C VAL A 102 -17.69 -8.36 13.47
N PHE A 103 -17.93 -9.50 14.13
CA PHE A 103 -19.19 -9.91 14.77
C PHE A 103 -19.32 -9.63 16.28
N GLU A 104 -18.34 -9.01 16.93
CA GLU A 104 -18.41 -8.69 18.36
C GLU A 104 -19.42 -7.55 18.63
N ASN A 105 -20.52 -7.94 19.28
CA ASN A 105 -21.66 -7.11 19.67
C ASN A 105 -21.29 -6.10 20.77
N ASN A 106 -20.62 -5.01 20.41
CA ASN A 106 -20.73 -3.78 21.20
C ASN A 106 -21.87 -2.94 20.64
N LYS A 107 -22.64 -2.26 21.50
CA LYS A 107 -23.84 -1.47 21.12
C LYS A 107 -23.56 -0.34 20.09
N ASN A 108 -22.28 -0.09 19.77
CA ASN A 108 -21.75 0.79 18.72
C ASN A 108 -20.64 0.08 17.87
N GLY A 109 -20.70 -1.24 17.70
CA GLY A 109 -19.59 -2.08 17.22
C GLY A 109 -19.41 -2.18 15.70
N ILE A 110 -18.38 -2.93 15.30
CA ILE A 110 -17.96 -3.14 13.90
C ILE A 110 -19.11 -3.66 13.02
N LEU A 111 -20.00 -4.49 13.58
CA LEU A 111 -21.23 -4.93 12.90
C LEU A 111 -22.20 -3.81 12.57
N GLY A 112 -22.48 -2.91 13.51
CA GLY A 112 -23.39 -1.79 13.26
C GLY A 112 -22.87 -0.91 12.15
N GLY A 113 -21.56 -0.65 12.14
CA GLY A 113 -20.87 0.06 11.07
C GLY A 113 -20.95 -0.65 9.71
N LEU A 114 -20.71 -1.97 9.67
CA LEU A 114 -20.77 -2.76 8.43
C LEU A 114 -22.20 -2.94 7.89
N LEU A 115 -23.19 -3.11 8.76
CA LEU A 115 -24.61 -3.16 8.37
C LEU A 115 -25.08 -1.83 7.80
N ASN A 116 -24.72 -0.71 8.43
CA ASN A 116 -24.96 0.62 7.87
C ASN A 116 -24.25 0.80 6.52
N SER A 117 -23.05 0.24 6.37
CA SER A 117 -22.34 0.26 5.09
C SER A 117 -23.00 -0.56 3.99
N VAL A 118 -23.63 -1.70 4.32
CA VAL A 118 -24.45 -2.46 3.37
C VAL A 118 -25.71 -1.69 2.98
N LEU A 119 -26.36 -1.04 3.94
CA LEU A 119 -27.53 -0.19 3.70
C LEU A 119 -27.19 1.05 2.85
N ASN A 120 -26.07 1.71 3.16
CA ASN A 120 -25.58 2.90 2.47
C ASN A 120 -24.74 2.58 1.23
N LYS A 121 -24.55 1.29 0.90
CA LYS A 121 -23.80 0.84 -0.28
C LYS A 121 -22.37 1.37 -0.37
N SER A 122 -21.77 1.72 0.77
CA SER A 122 -20.39 2.19 0.83
C SER A 122 -19.69 1.79 2.13
N ILE A 123 -18.40 1.44 2.01
CA ILE A 123 -17.52 1.14 3.16
C ILE A 123 -16.34 2.12 3.12
N LYS A 124 -16.03 2.72 4.28
CA LYS A 124 -14.81 3.51 4.47
C LYS A 124 -13.70 2.59 4.98
N VAL A 125 -12.66 2.44 4.18
CA VAL A 125 -11.46 1.67 4.50
C VAL A 125 -10.29 2.63 4.67
N GLN A 126 -9.52 2.49 5.75
CA GLN A 126 -8.32 3.26 6.00
C GLN A 126 -7.14 2.30 6.13
N PHE A 127 -6.07 2.61 5.41
CA PHE A 127 -4.80 1.88 5.43
C PHE A 127 -3.78 2.73 6.19
N ILE A 128 -3.29 2.23 7.32
CA ILE A 128 -2.29 2.91 8.15
C ILE A 128 -1.06 2.01 8.31
N GLY A 129 0.13 2.51 7.98
CA GLY A 129 1.38 1.78 8.22
C GLY A 129 2.56 2.39 7.50
N ASP A 130 3.70 1.71 7.56
CA ASP A 130 4.95 2.22 6.99
C ASP A 130 5.40 1.39 5.78
N ILE A 131 5.74 2.09 4.70
CA ILE A 131 6.36 1.51 3.51
C ILE A 131 7.85 1.83 3.51
N LYS A 132 8.68 0.79 3.47
CA LYS A 132 10.13 0.93 3.38
C LYS A 132 10.58 0.76 1.93
N TYR A 133 11.16 1.82 1.36
CA TYR A 133 11.75 1.79 0.02
C TYR A 133 13.27 1.70 0.13
N LYS A 134 13.88 0.85 -0.71
CA LYS A 134 15.33 0.66 -0.77
C LYS A 134 15.83 0.63 -2.21
N VAL A 135 16.86 1.43 -2.50
CA VAL A 135 17.53 1.49 -3.80
C VAL A 135 18.98 1.94 -3.64
N PHE A 136 19.95 1.25 -4.25
CA PHE A 136 21.37 1.64 -4.31
C PHE A 136 21.96 2.32 -3.04
N GLY A 137 21.81 1.69 -1.87
CA GLY A 137 22.33 2.22 -0.59
C GLY A 137 21.47 3.29 0.08
N TYR A 138 20.49 3.85 -0.62
CA TYR A 138 19.43 4.69 -0.06
C TYR A 138 18.30 3.82 0.50
N SER A 139 17.81 4.20 1.69
CA SER A 139 16.62 3.63 2.30
C SER A 139 15.77 4.76 2.86
N SER A 140 14.47 4.70 2.64
CA SER A 140 13.52 5.65 3.21
C SER A 140 12.27 4.94 3.70
N VAL A 141 11.65 5.51 4.73
CA VAL A 141 10.38 5.04 5.30
C VAL A 141 9.33 6.09 4.99
N TYR A 142 8.23 5.63 4.41
CA TYR A 142 7.12 6.47 4.01
C TYR A 142 5.86 6.05 4.77
N PRO A 143 5.31 6.93 5.62
CA PRO A 143 4.05 6.64 6.27
C PRO A 143 2.92 6.65 5.25
N VAL A 144 2.03 5.68 5.37
CA VAL A 144 0.79 5.57 4.61
C VAL A 144 -0.33 5.78 5.61
N ASP A 145 -1.14 6.81 5.35
CA ASP A 145 -2.45 6.99 5.96
C ASP A 145 -3.42 7.37 4.84
N GLN A 146 -4.08 6.36 4.28
CA GLN A 146 -4.92 6.52 3.09
C GLN A 146 -6.32 6.02 3.38
N ILE A 147 -7.31 6.87 3.16
CA ILE A 147 -8.73 6.57 3.32
C ILE A 147 -9.33 6.37 1.93
N GLN A 148 -9.92 5.21 1.71
CA GLN A 148 -10.65 4.88 0.50
C GLN A 148 -12.12 4.58 0.83
N GLU A 149 -13.03 5.28 0.16
CA GLU A 149 -14.43 4.89 0.14
C GLU A 149 -14.63 3.89 -1.01
N ILE A 150 -15.13 2.71 -0.69
CA ILE A 150 -15.49 1.67 -1.67
C ILE A 150 -17.01 1.65 -1.76
N LYS A 151 -17.55 1.91 -2.95
CA LYS A 151 -18.99 1.88 -3.23
C LYS A 151 -19.35 0.58 -3.96
N PHE A 152 -20.47 -0.03 -3.61
CA PHE A 152 -20.96 -1.30 -4.20
C PHE A 152 -22.48 -1.33 -4.36
#